data_AF-A0A9E3QA29-F1
#
_entry.id   AF-A0A9E3QA29-F1
#
_cell.length_a   1.000
_cell.length_b   1.000
_cell.length_c   1.000
_cell.angle_alpha   90.00
_cell.angle_beta   90.00
_cell.angle_gamma   90.00
#
_symmetry.space_group_name_H-M   'P 1'
#
loop_
_entity.id
_entity.type
_entity.pdbx_description
1 polymer ?
#
loop_
_entity_poly.entity_id
_entity_poly.type
_entity_poly.pdbx_seq_one_letter_code
_entity_poly.pdbx_strand_id
1 'polypeptide(L)'
;MRYVLSACCALLTAIPLQAGDAPLTAAETRAFMKELLEYVRDHHLKQDPKSAQAGMLYEYYDTSKAGRLGQWVQGEALDTMHDGAWFVAALAQAYRATGDPAYADFLRRWPLPFYLKMLNHSDELFSPERDDSCGRIKFDREHLLQPGEKGFVPYWWDDGASVSLEGRLRVGGRAAYPCRDDLAGQPNPEARLSGYSLGCSNHLAQDLGVMLLAVWPLAEAEKGPLAMFRGDLADAARNLADSRLRHHGHIPAVDAALGGITGAEAVLRRLPARREWDPANEYSRIHDSFQPGERIALPGFADNQEYVYWSAVARTRREFDPVTAQALVYDTFTLPQLYRAWSDNAPVPPGMNRFDLTTIFARDGKMESYRSDRPVGSGSRFGPQNMVLCGRALQMLDAYPGLWEQRYRRRFAGDLLVRFVDDLPALDDTTDAGLSTPVTLGTTKVALAADPAALFLAGEFKGAEATLVLSAKPDGQGRRATVVLKKDGISATGVDGAPLRCESRVIADSMTVRFRIRLPFMVDKNQGPWWTGIEHGRYSIRSGDASRNFYLLSSEERVRRGLLTELTGGLRTWRDVFRARGFIPTGINANPVGTVRSENLSDTGGYAHLIAAGAQYLLYLDHQRDWRQTLPK
;
A
#
# COMPACT_ATOMS: atom_id res chain seq x y z
N MET A 1 25.71 -11.91 42.77
CA MET A 1 24.78 -10.84 43.22
C MET A 1 24.90 -9.68 42.24
N ARG A 2 23.90 -9.15 41.55
CA ARG A 2 22.45 -9.37 41.37
C ARG A 2 22.20 -8.65 40.02
N TYR A 3 21.78 -9.32 38.95
CA TYR A 3 20.37 -9.42 38.55
C TYR A 3 19.46 -8.37 39.20
N VAL A 4 19.53 -7.10 38.78
CA VAL A 4 18.41 -6.12 38.80
C VAL A 4 18.74 -4.99 37.82
N LEU A 5 18.49 -5.16 36.51
CA LEU A 5 18.38 -4.04 35.54
C LEU A 5 17.76 -4.51 34.20
N SER A 6 16.77 -5.40 34.27
CA SER A 6 16.05 -5.92 33.09
C SER A 6 14.53 -5.90 33.26
N ALA A 7 13.99 -5.06 34.16
CA ALA A 7 12.56 -5.04 34.47
C ALA A 7 11.82 -3.75 34.06
N CYS A 8 12.50 -2.70 33.58
CA CYS A 8 11.82 -1.44 33.21
C CYS A 8 11.75 -1.16 31.69
N CYS A 9 12.35 -1.98 30.82
CA CYS A 9 12.17 -1.88 29.36
C CYS A 9 11.12 -2.85 28.79
N ALA A 10 10.49 -3.68 29.63
CA ALA A 10 9.52 -4.70 29.21
C ALA A 10 8.04 -4.25 29.29
N LEU A 11 7.76 -3.02 29.77
CA LEU A 11 6.39 -2.51 29.96
C LEU A 11 5.93 -1.50 28.89
N LEU A 12 6.77 -1.22 27.88
CA LEU A 12 6.41 -0.36 26.73
C LEU A 12 6.54 -1.08 25.37
N THR A 13 6.96 -2.34 25.35
CA THR A 13 7.23 -3.13 24.13
C THR A 13 6.15 -4.16 23.79
N ALA A 14 5.08 -4.25 24.58
CA ALA A 14 3.96 -5.13 24.29
C ALA A 14 2.65 -4.39 24.59
N ILE A 15 2.19 -3.59 23.62
CA ILE A 15 0.73 -3.62 23.38
C ILE A 15 0.53 -5.02 22.81
N PRO A 16 -0.12 -5.97 23.53
CA PRO A 16 -0.49 -7.22 22.91
C PRO A 16 -1.45 -6.84 21.78
N LEU A 17 -0.96 -6.91 20.55
CA LEU A 17 -1.73 -6.73 19.34
C LEU A 17 -2.67 -7.94 19.26
N GLN A 18 -3.75 -7.91 20.04
CA GLN A 18 -4.72 -8.99 20.10
C GLN A 18 -5.57 -8.94 18.84
N ALA A 19 -5.25 -9.79 17.88
CA ALA A 19 -6.20 -10.18 16.85
C ALA A 19 -7.35 -10.93 17.55
N GLY A 20 -8.55 -10.33 17.62
CA GLY A 20 -9.71 -10.96 18.24
C GLY A 20 -10.79 -10.02 18.75
N ASP A 21 -10.51 -8.72 18.87
CA ASP A 21 -11.52 -7.74 19.26
C ASP A 21 -12.53 -7.47 18.14
N ALA A 22 -13.77 -7.16 18.51
CA ALA A 22 -14.82 -6.76 17.58
C ALA A 22 -14.40 -5.56 16.71
N PRO A 23 -14.89 -5.38 15.47
CA PRO A 23 -14.68 -4.13 14.72
C PRO A 23 -15.08 -2.88 15.52
N LEU A 24 -14.49 -1.72 15.21
CA LEU A 24 -15.01 -0.45 15.73
C LEU A 24 -16.46 -0.26 15.25
N THR A 25 -17.34 0.22 16.11
CA THR A 25 -18.67 0.71 15.68
C THR A 25 -18.53 1.99 14.85
N ALA A 26 -19.54 2.34 14.06
CA ALA A 26 -19.54 3.59 13.31
C ALA A 26 -19.35 4.83 14.21
N ALA A 27 -19.91 4.82 15.42
CA ALA A 27 -19.74 5.90 16.39
C ALA A 27 -18.29 5.98 16.90
N GLU A 28 -17.68 4.85 17.25
CA GLU A 28 -16.27 4.79 17.65
C GLU A 28 -15.34 5.22 16.52
N THR A 29 -15.62 4.83 15.27
CA THR A 29 -14.85 5.27 14.11
C THR A 29 -14.93 6.78 13.93
N ARG A 30 -16.13 7.37 13.99
CA ARG A 30 -16.31 8.83 13.89
C ARG A 30 -15.58 9.58 15.01
N ALA A 31 -15.63 9.07 16.24
CA ALA A 31 -14.93 9.65 17.39
C ALA A 31 -13.41 9.59 17.18
N PHE A 32 -12.88 8.44 16.80
CA PHE A 32 -11.44 8.28 16.56
C PHE A 32 -10.94 9.20 15.44
N MET A 33 -11.67 9.32 14.32
CA MET A 33 -11.32 10.25 13.24
C MET A 33 -11.23 11.72 13.72
N LYS A 34 -12.10 12.13 14.65
CA LYS A 34 -12.03 13.47 15.26
C LYS A 34 -10.82 13.66 16.16
N GLU A 35 -10.51 12.67 16.99
CA GLU A 35 -9.30 12.69 17.84
C GLU A 35 -8.04 12.87 16.98
N LEU A 36 -7.97 12.18 15.83
CA LEU A 36 -6.86 12.32 14.87
C LEU A 36 -6.80 13.72 14.25
N LEU A 37 -7.94 14.29 13.83
CA LEU A 37 -8.01 15.65 13.29
C LEU A 37 -7.54 16.69 14.32
N GLU A 38 -8.01 16.58 15.56
CA GLU A 38 -7.65 17.49 16.65
C GLU A 38 -6.14 17.42 16.94
N TYR A 39 -5.56 16.22 16.97
CA TYR A 39 -4.12 16.06 17.16
C TYR A 39 -3.32 16.77 16.05
N VAL A 40 -3.69 16.59 14.78
CA VAL A 40 -3.01 17.23 13.64
C VAL A 40 -3.15 18.76 13.71
N ARG A 41 -4.33 19.28 14.04
CA ARG A 41 -4.54 20.72 14.24
C ARG A 41 -3.58 21.28 15.30
N ASP A 42 -3.39 20.56 16.39
CA ASP A 42 -2.69 21.08 17.56
C ASP A 42 -1.16 20.94 17.45
N HIS A 43 -0.66 19.97 16.67
CA HIS A 43 0.77 19.63 16.63
C HIS A 43 1.44 19.82 15.26
N HIS A 44 0.70 19.70 14.16
CA HIS A 44 1.26 19.68 12.81
C HIS A 44 0.91 20.91 11.97
N LEU A 45 -0.15 21.65 12.32
CA LEU A 45 -0.61 22.79 11.54
C LEU A 45 0.18 24.06 11.84
N LYS A 46 0.64 24.72 10.78
CA LYS A 46 1.17 26.08 10.86
C LYS A 46 0.04 27.10 10.87
N GLN A 47 -0.16 27.74 12.01
CA GLN A 47 -1.30 28.64 12.25
C GLN A 47 -0.96 30.14 12.21
N ASP A 48 0.32 30.52 12.14
CA ASP A 48 0.70 31.94 12.15
C ASP A 48 0.15 32.66 10.91
N PRO A 49 -0.84 33.57 11.06
CA PRO A 49 -1.47 34.24 9.92
C PRO A 49 -0.54 35.20 9.19
N LYS A 50 0.63 35.54 9.77
CA LYS A 50 1.64 36.38 9.12
C LYS A 50 2.56 35.58 8.20
N SER A 51 2.64 34.27 8.38
CA SER A 51 3.44 33.42 7.52
C SER A 51 2.75 33.22 6.17
N ALA A 52 3.52 33.29 5.08
CA ALA A 52 3.04 32.92 3.76
C ALA A 52 2.60 31.44 3.67
N GLN A 53 3.00 30.64 4.66
CA GLN A 53 2.74 29.21 4.82
C GLN A 53 1.63 28.89 5.83
N ALA A 54 0.86 29.89 6.29
CA ALA A 54 -0.32 29.63 7.11
C ALA A 54 -1.22 28.59 6.43
N GLY A 55 -1.56 27.50 7.13
CA GLY A 55 -2.30 26.36 6.57
C GLY A 55 -1.43 25.16 6.19
N MET A 56 -0.11 25.31 6.10
CA MET A 56 0.82 24.20 5.84
C MET A 56 0.80 23.19 6.99
N LEU A 57 0.91 21.89 6.65
CA LEU A 57 1.06 20.81 7.61
C LEU A 57 2.50 20.28 7.59
N TYR A 58 3.14 20.22 8.76
CA TYR A 58 4.46 19.63 8.91
C TYR A 58 4.41 18.11 8.78
N GLU A 59 5.36 17.55 8.03
CA GLU A 59 5.48 16.10 7.81
C GLU A 59 5.56 15.36 9.14
N TYR A 60 6.53 15.75 9.98
CA TYR A 60 6.74 15.15 11.29
C TYR A 60 6.64 16.15 12.44
N TYR A 61 6.14 15.65 13.57
CA TYR A 61 6.22 16.28 14.88
C TYR A 61 7.03 15.38 15.83
N ASP A 62 8.22 15.85 16.25
CA ASP A 62 9.06 15.20 17.25
C ASP A 62 8.53 15.51 18.65
N THR A 63 7.78 14.56 19.19
CA THR A 63 7.14 14.65 20.51
C THR A 63 8.13 14.89 21.65
N SER A 64 9.40 14.50 21.48
CA SER A 64 10.45 14.73 22.48
C SER A 64 10.98 16.17 22.49
N LYS A 65 10.62 16.97 21.47
CA LYS A 65 11.03 18.36 21.30
C LYS A 65 9.87 19.36 21.38
N ALA A 66 8.69 18.93 21.86
CA ALA A 66 7.52 19.79 22.03
C ALA A 66 7.85 21.17 22.63
N GLY A 67 7.44 22.24 21.95
CA GLY A 67 7.68 23.63 22.33
C GLY A 67 9.10 24.15 22.06
N ARG A 68 9.95 23.38 21.37
CA ARG A 68 11.36 23.74 21.09
C ARG A 68 11.67 23.68 19.60
N LEU A 69 12.80 24.28 19.22
CA LEU A 69 13.31 24.16 17.85
C LEU A 69 13.52 22.68 17.48
N GLY A 70 13.09 22.33 16.27
CA GLY A 70 13.18 20.97 15.77
C GLY A 70 12.06 20.05 16.24
N GLN A 71 11.01 20.57 16.88
CA GLN A 71 9.74 19.87 17.06
C GLN A 71 9.08 19.53 15.73
N TRP A 72 9.29 20.34 14.70
CA TRP A 72 8.84 20.03 13.35
C TRP A 72 10.03 19.60 12.51
N VAL A 73 9.88 18.45 11.86
CA VAL A 73 10.90 17.87 10.99
C VAL A 73 10.27 17.61 9.63
N GLN A 74 11.01 17.89 8.57
CA GLN A 74 10.57 17.68 7.20
C GLN A 74 11.67 17.02 6.35
N GLY A 75 11.27 16.42 5.25
CA GLY A 75 12.15 16.02 4.16
C GLY A 75 12.61 14.57 4.26
N GLU A 76 11.71 13.63 4.55
CA GLU A 76 11.97 12.24 4.17
C GLU A 76 11.95 12.16 2.63
N ALA A 77 13.14 12.07 2.01
CA ALA A 77 13.31 12.05 0.55
C ALA A 77 12.90 13.34 -0.21
N LEU A 78 13.15 14.51 0.41
CA LEU A 78 13.06 15.88 -0.15
C LEU A 78 11.66 16.47 -0.40
N ASP A 79 10.57 15.71 -0.45
CA ASP A 79 9.21 16.23 -0.72
C ASP A 79 8.47 16.67 0.53
N THR A 80 8.63 17.92 0.95
CA THR A 80 7.85 18.50 2.06
C THR A 80 6.40 18.73 1.62
N MET A 81 5.46 18.80 2.55
CA MET A 81 4.03 19.07 2.28
C MET A 81 3.24 17.93 1.61
N HIS A 82 3.86 16.82 1.21
CA HIS A 82 3.17 15.68 0.57
C HIS A 82 2.13 15.03 1.51
N ASP A 83 2.52 14.75 2.75
CA ASP A 83 1.62 14.24 3.79
C ASP A 83 0.43 15.19 4.05
N GLY A 84 0.63 16.50 3.90
CA GLY A 84 -0.44 17.48 4.04
C GLY A 84 -1.43 17.46 2.87
N ALA A 85 -0.99 17.14 1.65
CA ALA A 85 -1.87 16.98 0.49
C ALA A 85 -2.76 15.74 0.66
N TRP A 86 -2.19 14.63 1.16
CA TRP A 86 -2.96 13.47 1.58
C TRP A 86 -3.94 13.78 2.71
N PHE A 87 -3.54 14.60 3.69
CA PHE A 87 -4.43 15.03 4.76
C PHE A 87 -5.64 15.81 4.21
N VAL A 88 -5.43 16.75 3.27
CA VAL A 88 -6.52 17.45 2.58
C VAL A 88 -7.45 16.47 1.86
N ALA A 89 -6.90 15.51 1.12
CA ALA A 89 -7.69 14.48 0.46
C ALA A 89 -8.50 13.62 1.45
N ALA A 90 -7.92 13.31 2.62
CA ALA A 90 -8.56 12.56 3.69
C ALA A 90 -9.72 13.33 4.33
N LEU A 91 -9.57 14.64 4.58
CA LEU A 91 -10.64 15.46 5.13
C LEU A 91 -11.82 15.57 4.16
N ALA A 92 -11.56 15.65 2.85
CA ALA A 92 -12.62 15.67 1.85
C ALA A 92 -13.41 14.35 1.88
N GLN A 93 -12.70 13.21 1.97
CA GLN A 93 -13.31 11.89 2.13
C GLN A 93 -14.10 11.78 3.46
N ALA A 94 -13.53 12.27 4.56
CA ALA A 94 -14.19 12.28 5.86
C ALA A 94 -15.49 13.08 5.85
N TYR A 95 -15.50 14.28 5.25
CA TYR A 95 -16.73 15.04 5.08
C TYR A 95 -17.78 14.26 4.28
N ARG A 96 -17.40 13.64 3.15
CA ARG A 96 -18.34 12.84 2.35
C ARG A 96 -18.92 11.64 3.10
N ALA A 97 -18.10 10.97 3.91
CA ALA A 97 -18.53 9.81 4.69
C ALA A 97 -19.33 10.17 5.94
N THR A 98 -19.28 11.43 6.39
CA THR A 98 -19.84 11.81 7.70
C THR A 98 -20.85 12.94 7.70
N GLY A 99 -20.79 13.85 6.72
CA GLY A 99 -21.49 15.13 6.78
C GLY A 99 -21.06 16.04 7.92
N ASP A 100 -19.98 15.71 8.63
CA ASP A 100 -19.54 16.50 9.77
C ASP A 100 -18.85 17.79 9.30
N PRO A 101 -19.41 18.98 9.60
CA PRO A 101 -18.88 20.25 9.12
C PRO A 101 -17.47 20.54 9.61
N ALA A 102 -17.01 19.92 10.72
CA ALA A 102 -15.67 20.14 11.24
C ALA A 102 -14.58 19.86 10.20
N TYR A 103 -14.75 18.83 9.36
CA TYR A 103 -13.78 18.49 8.30
C TYR A 103 -13.76 19.54 7.19
N ALA A 104 -14.94 19.99 6.73
CA ALA A 104 -15.04 21.00 5.68
C ALA A 104 -14.61 22.39 6.16
N ASP A 105 -14.93 22.75 7.40
CA ASP A 105 -14.50 24.02 8.00
C ASP A 105 -12.99 24.06 8.20
N PHE A 106 -12.39 22.95 8.63
CA PHE A 106 -10.93 22.84 8.73
C PHE A 106 -10.27 23.00 7.36
N LEU A 107 -10.74 22.25 6.35
CA LEU A 107 -10.29 22.37 4.96
C LEU A 107 -10.35 23.81 4.46
N ARG A 108 -11.52 24.43 4.58
CA ARG A 108 -11.82 25.79 4.12
C ARG A 108 -10.93 26.84 4.76
N ARG A 109 -10.62 26.68 6.04
CA ARG A 109 -9.88 27.67 6.80
C ARG A 109 -8.38 27.57 6.64
N TRP A 110 -7.85 26.36 6.48
CA TRP A 110 -6.42 26.11 6.67
C TRP A 110 -5.73 25.51 5.45
N PRO A 111 -5.70 24.18 5.23
CA PRO A 111 -4.76 23.62 4.27
C PRO A 111 -5.17 23.84 2.82
N LEU A 112 -6.46 23.89 2.48
CA LEU A 112 -6.86 24.08 1.08
C LEU A 112 -6.45 25.47 0.53
N PRO A 113 -6.71 26.59 1.23
CA PRO A 113 -6.17 27.89 0.82
C PRO A 113 -4.65 27.90 0.62
N PHE A 114 -3.89 27.21 1.48
CA PHE A 114 -2.44 27.13 1.36
C PHE A 114 -2.00 26.49 0.04
N TYR A 115 -2.52 25.30 -0.29
CA TYR A 115 -2.14 24.61 -1.52
C TYR A 115 -2.65 25.31 -2.79
N LEU A 116 -3.86 25.86 -2.76
CA LEU A 116 -4.39 26.64 -3.90
C LEU A 116 -3.55 27.90 -4.14
N LYS A 117 -3.15 28.60 -3.07
CA LYS A 117 -2.25 29.75 -3.17
C LYS A 117 -0.91 29.33 -3.78
N MET A 118 -0.31 28.25 -3.31
CA MET A 118 0.94 27.73 -3.86
C MET A 118 0.82 27.44 -5.36
N LEU A 119 -0.24 26.76 -5.80
CA LEU A 119 -0.41 26.39 -7.21
C LEU A 119 -0.78 27.57 -8.11
N ASN A 120 -1.63 28.49 -7.66
CA ASN A 120 -2.16 29.57 -8.49
C ASN A 120 -1.29 30.83 -8.49
N HIS A 121 -0.42 30.98 -7.49
CA HIS A 121 0.43 32.16 -7.28
C HIS A 121 1.91 31.80 -7.05
N SER A 122 2.38 30.63 -7.54
CA SER A 122 3.79 30.25 -7.41
C SER A 122 4.74 31.24 -8.06
N ASP A 123 4.28 31.98 -9.06
CA ASP A 123 4.99 33.05 -9.76
C ASP A 123 5.27 34.26 -8.87
N GLU A 124 4.43 34.47 -7.85
CA GLU A 124 4.60 35.52 -6.84
C GLU A 124 5.41 35.02 -5.62
N LEU A 125 5.32 33.72 -5.34
CA LEU A 125 5.93 33.09 -4.15
C LEU A 125 7.39 32.70 -4.35
N PHE A 126 7.76 32.30 -5.57
CA PHE A 126 9.07 31.73 -5.87
C PHE A 126 9.74 32.46 -7.02
N SER A 127 11.05 32.70 -6.88
CA SER A 127 11.90 33.29 -7.91
C SER A 127 13.13 32.41 -8.16
N PRO A 128 13.50 32.17 -9.45
CA PRO A 128 14.70 31.45 -9.83
C PRO A 128 15.96 32.32 -9.91
N GLU A 129 15.87 33.62 -9.59
CA GLU A 129 16.97 34.58 -9.78
C GLU A 129 18.19 34.33 -8.88
N ARG A 130 18.01 33.52 -7.81
CA ARG A 130 19.04 33.25 -6.80
C ARG A 130 19.12 31.75 -6.51
N ASP A 131 20.32 31.19 -6.63
CA ASP A 131 20.67 29.82 -6.20
C ASP A 131 21.80 29.90 -5.15
N ASP A 132 21.47 29.48 -3.93
CA ASP A 132 22.35 29.47 -2.76
C ASP A 132 23.02 28.10 -2.51
N SER A 133 22.78 27.13 -3.39
CA SER A 133 23.30 25.77 -3.22
C SER A 133 24.82 25.68 -3.32
N CYS A 134 25.40 24.57 -2.85
CA CYS A 134 26.83 24.31 -3.04
C CYS A 134 27.20 23.83 -4.45
N GLY A 135 26.23 23.70 -5.37
CA GLY A 135 26.43 23.25 -6.74
C GLY A 135 26.83 21.78 -6.91
N ARG A 136 26.76 20.98 -5.83
CA ARG A 136 27.13 19.55 -5.84
C ARG A 136 26.18 18.71 -6.69
N ILE A 137 24.89 19.04 -6.65
CA ILE A 137 23.88 18.43 -7.49
C ILE A 137 23.32 19.55 -8.38
N LYS A 138 23.13 19.24 -9.66
CA LYS A 138 22.53 20.15 -10.62
C LYS A 138 21.26 19.51 -11.12
N PHE A 139 20.20 20.31 -11.20
CA PHE A 139 19.03 19.92 -11.96
C PHE A 139 19.24 20.36 -13.40
N ASP A 140 18.83 19.49 -14.33
CA ASP A 140 18.75 19.89 -15.73
C ASP A 140 17.75 21.05 -15.87
N ARG A 141 17.88 21.84 -16.93
CA ARG A 141 17.05 23.04 -17.13
C ARG A 141 15.55 22.74 -17.08
N GLU A 142 15.17 21.57 -17.58
CA GLU A 142 13.79 21.07 -17.54
C GLU A 142 13.31 20.72 -16.14
N HIS A 143 14.13 20.71 -15.10
CA HIS A 143 13.69 20.41 -13.73
C HIS A 143 13.75 21.62 -12.80
N LEU A 144 14.22 22.77 -13.30
CA LEU A 144 14.40 24.02 -12.56
C LEU A 144 13.21 24.96 -12.74
N LEU A 145 12.77 25.59 -11.65
CA LEU A 145 11.80 26.69 -11.65
C LEU A 145 12.07 27.70 -12.78
N GLN A 146 11.04 28.02 -13.56
CA GLN A 146 11.13 29.02 -14.62
C GLN A 146 10.56 30.38 -14.15
N PRO A 147 11.06 31.52 -14.65
CA PRO A 147 10.52 32.84 -14.31
C PRO A 147 9.03 32.97 -14.66
N GLY A 148 8.23 33.51 -13.73
CA GLY A 148 6.79 33.74 -13.94
C GLY A 148 5.93 32.46 -13.96
N GLU A 149 6.46 31.35 -13.46
CA GLU A 149 5.79 30.06 -13.51
C GLU A 149 4.66 29.94 -12.47
N LYS A 150 3.45 29.61 -12.96
CA LYS A 150 2.35 29.07 -12.15
C LYS A 150 2.38 27.54 -12.08
N GLY A 151 1.81 26.99 -11.00
CA GLY A 151 1.71 25.55 -10.76
C GLY A 151 3.00 24.88 -10.32
N PHE A 152 4.03 25.66 -9.97
CA PHE A 152 5.30 25.11 -9.50
C PHE A 152 5.13 24.46 -8.14
N VAL A 153 5.76 23.30 -8.00
CA VAL A 153 5.70 22.44 -6.82
C VAL A 153 7.14 22.22 -6.32
N PRO A 154 7.62 22.99 -5.32
CA PRO A 154 8.98 22.79 -4.82
C PRO A 154 9.11 21.45 -4.10
N TYR A 155 10.29 20.83 -4.16
CA TYR A 155 10.63 19.75 -3.23
C TYR A 155 10.42 20.20 -1.78
N TRP A 156 10.93 21.38 -1.41
CA TRP A 156 10.73 21.93 -0.08
C TRP A 156 10.43 23.42 -0.04
N TRP A 157 9.65 23.86 0.95
CA TRP A 157 9.40 25.27 1.27
C TRP A 157 9.18 25.43 2.78
N ASP A 158 10.03 26.20 3.47
CA ASP A 158 9.91 26.49 4.91
C ASP A 158 10.37 27.93 5.23
N ASP A 159 9.91 28.51 6.33
CA ASP A 159 10.27 29.86 6.78
C ASP A 159 11.19 29.88 8.02
N GLY A 160 11.86 28.76 8.31
CA GLY A 160 12.77 28.61 9.44
C GLY A 160 12.16 27.90 10.64
N ALA A 161 10.88 27.54 10.59
CA ALA A 161 10.16 26.93 11.70
C ALA A 161 10.47 25.44 11.86
N SER A 162 10.75 24.73 10.76
CA SER A 162 11.15 23.32 10.82
C SER A 162 12.65 23.11 10.57
N VAL A 163 13.05 21.85 10.66
CA VAL A 163 14.41 21.41 10.34
C VAL A 163 14.40 20.25 9.37
N SER A 164 15.48 20.14 8.60
CA SER A 164 15.67 19.10 7.61
C SER A 164 16.13 17.79 8.26
N LEU A 165 15.40 16.71 8.00
CA LEU A 165 15.82 15.36 8.35
C LEU A 165 17.15 14.99 7.67
N GLU A 166 17.28 15.28 6.37
CA GLU A 166 18.52 15.08 5.62
C GLU A 166 19.64 16.03 6.06
N GLY A 167 19.32 17.28 6.37
CA GLY A 167 20.30 18.26 6.86
C GLY A 167 20.92 17.80 8.17
N ARG A 168 20.15 17.16 9.07
CA ARG A 168 20.67 16.55 10.31
C ARG A 168 21.63 15.37 10.04
N LEU A 169 21.56 14.76 8.87
CA LEU A 169 22.43 13.64 8.46
C LEU A 169 23.73 14.08 7.78
N ARG A 170 23.76 15.30 7.21
CA ARG A 170 24.89 15.78 6.40
C ARG A 170 25.75 16.77 7.18
N VAL A 171 27.07 16.55 7.18
CA VAL A 171 28.06 17.51 7.72
C VAL A 171 28.37 18.55 6.63
N GLY A 172 28.12 19.84 6.88
CA GLY A 172 28.58 20.92 5.97
C GLY A 172 27.63 22.09 5.67
N GLY A 173 26.43 22.11 6.23
CA GLY A 173 25.59 23.33 6.35
C GLY A 173 24.96 23.93 5.08
N ARG A 174 25.42 23.61 3.86
CA ARG A 174 24.80 24.07 2.60
C ARG A 174 23.98 22.97 1.94
N ALA A 175 22.83 23.35 1.36
CA ALA A 175 22.02 22.47 0.54
C ALA A 175 22.80 21.96 -0.68
N ALA A 176 22.63 20.67 -1.01
CA ALA A 176 23.31 20.04 -2.14
C ALA A 176 22.63 20.30 -3.48
N TYR A 177 21.32 20.61 -3.46
CA TYR A 177 20.48 20.82 -4.63
C TYR A 177 20.19 22.31 -4.81
N PRO A 178 19.93 22.76 -6.06
CA PRO A 178 19.55 24.15 -6.34
C PRO A 178 18.39 24.62 -5.46
N CYS A 179 18.60 25.71 -4.75
CA CYS A 179 17.63 26.25 -3.80
C CYS A 179 17.87 27.73 -3.52
N ARG A 180 16.84 28.41 -3.02
CA ARG A 180 17.02 29.64 -2.25
C ARG A 180 17.10 29.26 -0.77
N ASP A 181 18.17 29.66 -0.11
CA ASP A 181 18.40 29.41 1.32
C ASP A 181 18.60 30.75 2.03
N ASP A 182 17.63 31.14 2.86
CA ASP A 182 17.68 32.42 3.57
C ASP A 182 18.77 32.42 4.67
N LEU A 183 19.30 31.25 5.03
CA LEU A 183 20.42 31.06 5.95
C LEU A 183 21.76 30.89 5.22
N ALA A 184 21.80 31.05 3.89
CA ALA A 184 23.01 30.89 3.10
C ALA A 184 24.17 31.75 3.63
N GLY A 185 25.33 31.11 3.82
CA GLY A 185 26.52 31.77 4.36
C GLY A 185 26.53 31.96 5.88
N GLN A 186 25.49 31.52 6.59
CA GLN A 186 25.41 31.57 8.06
C GLN A 186 25.61 30.18 8.68
N PRO A 187 26.08 30.07 9.94
CA PRO A 187 26.09 28.79 10.66
C PRO A 187 24.66 28.26 10.87
N ASN A 188 24.39 27.02 10.42
CA ASN A 188 23.10 26.34 10.62
C ASN A 188 23.29 24.98 11.33
N PRO A 189 23.77 24.95 12.59
CA PRO A 189 24.08 23.71 13.30
C PRO A 189 22.84 22.84 13.59
N GLU A 190 21.66 23.44 13.62
CA GLU A 190 20.37 22.78 13.90
C GLU A 190 19.69 22.26 12.63
N ALA A 191 20.28 22.49 11.45
CA ALA A 191 19.74 22.15 10.14
C ALA A 191 18.33 22.71 9.88
N ARG A 192 18.09 23.97 10.26
CA ARG A 192 16.84 24.69 9.97
C ARG A 192 16.61 24.77 8.46
N LEU A 193 15.36 24.59 8.03
CA LEU A 193 14.94 24.84 6.66
C LEU A 193 14.38 26.26 6.57
N SER A 194 14.93 27.11 5.71
CA SER A 194 14.39 28.45 5.43
C SER A 194 14.64 28.82 3.97
N GLY A 195 13.58 29.09 3.22
CA GLY A 195 13.61 29.30 1.78
C GLY A 195 12.86 28.19 1.04
N TYR A 196 13.32 27.83 -0.15
CA TYR A 196 12.67 26.81 -0.98
C TYR A 196 13.61 26.15 -2.00
N SER A 197 13.26 24.94 -2.42
CA SER A 197 13.90 24.26 -3.55
C SER A 197 13.58 24.96 -4.88
N LEU A 198 14.58 25.06 -5.76
CA LEU A 198 14.36 25.45 -7.16
C LEU A 198 13.95 24.27 -8.05
N GLY A 199 14.15 23.04 -7.58
CA GLY A 199 13.69 21.84 -8.29
C GLY A 199 12.20 21.60 -8.12
N CYS A 200 11.57 21.13 -9.19
CA CYS A 200 10.14 20.85 -9.19
C CYS A 200 9.79 19.37 -9.00
N SER A 201 9.03 19.06 -7.94
CA SER A 201 8.73 17.68 -7.53
C SER A 201 7.65 17.03 -8.38
N ASN A 202 7.92 15.81 -8.84
CA ASN A 202 6.91 14.97 -9.51
C ASN A 202 6.02 14.22 -8.54
N HIS A 203 6.58 13.78 -7.41
CA HIS A 203 5.85 13.02 -6.41
C HIS A 203 4.80 13.90 -5.72
N LEU A 204 5.21 15.07 -5.19
CA LEU A 204 4.26 16.02 -4.62
C LEU A 204 3.22 16.49 -5.65
N ALA A 205 3.57 16.61 -6.93
CA ALA A 205 2.60 16.93 -7.96
C ALA A 205 1.54 15.81 -8.16
N GLN A 206 1.91 14.53 -8.00
CA GLN A 206 0.95 13.42 -8.02
C GLN A 206 -0.03 13.54 -6.85
N ASP A 207 0.48 13.79 -5.64
CA ASP A 207 -0.33 13.97 -4.43
C ASP A 207 -1.29 15.14 -4.55
N LEU A 208 -0.81 16.27 -5.08
CA LEU A 208 -1.63 17.45 -5.33
C LEU A 208 -2.71 17.19 -6.39
N GLY A 209 -2.41 16.39 -7.42
CA GLY A 209 -3.41 15.94 -8.38
C GLY A 209 -4.55 15.15 -7.71
N VAL A 210 -4.19 14.19 -6.84
CA VAL A 210 -5.16 13.45 -6.03
C VAL A 210 -5.95 14.37 -5.10
N MET A 211 -5.27 15.27 -4.40
CA MET A 211 -5.87 16.24 -3.49
C MET A 211 -6.95 17.08 -4.20
N LEU A 212 -6.63 17.66 -5.36
CA LEU A 212 -7.57 18.45 -6.15
C LEU A 212 -8.81 17.62 -6.56
N LEU A 213 -8.61 16.38 -7.01
CA LEU A 213 -9.70 15.46 -7.37
C LEU A 213 -10.58 15.05 -6.18
N ALA A 214 -9.98 14.86 -5.00
CA ALA A 214 -10.70 14.48 -3.80
C ALA A 214 -11.60 15.61 -3.30
N VAL A 215 -11.11 16.86 -3.39
CA VAL A 215 -11.81 18.08 -2.95
C VAL A 215 -12.87 18.52 -3.95
N TRP A 216 -12.63 18.38 -5.25
CA TRP A 216 -13.50 18.88 -6.32
C TRP A 216 -15.01 18.64 -6.12
N PRO A 217 -15.48 17.43 -5.76
CA PRO A 217 -16.91 17.17 -5.55
C PRO A 217 -17.57 18.07 -4.49
N LEU A 218 -16.80 18.54 -3.51
CA LEU A 218 -17.28 19.44 -2.46
C LEU A 218 -17.45 20.89 -2.94
N ALA A 219 -16.79 21.26 -4.04
CA ALA A 219 -16.86 22.57 -4.68
C ALA A 219 -17.77 22.58 -5.93
N GLU A 220 -17.95 21.41 -6.57
CA GLU A 220 -18.80 21.24 -7.75
C GLU A 220 -20.28 21.49 -7.46
N ALA A 221 -20.77 21.10 -6.28
CA ALA A 221 -22.13 21.40 -5.87
C ALA A 221 -22.32 22.91 -5.68
N GLU A 222 -23.39 23.50 -6.24
CA GLU A 222 -23.67 24.95 -6.17
C GLU A 222 -23.75 25.47 -4.72
N LYS A 223 -24.27 24.65 -3.81
CA LYS A 223 -24.33 24.92 -2.37
C LYS A 223 -23.40 24.01 -1.57
N GLY A 224 -22.35 23.50 -2.22
CA GLY A 224 -21.33 22.69 -1.55
C GLY A 224 -20.56 23.51 -0.51
N PRO A 225 -20.03 22.87 0.54
CA PRO A 225 -19.32 23.57 1.62
C PRO A 225 -18.05 24.30 1.13
N LEU A 226 -17.54 23.92 -0.04
CA LEU A 226 -16.34 24.48 -0.66
C LEU A 226 -16.63 25.15 -2.02
N ALA A 227 -17.90 25.48 -2.31
CA ALA A 227 -18.31 26.05 -3.60
C ALA A 227 -17.53 27.33 -3.98
N MET A 228 -17.07 28.11 -3.00
CA MET A 228 -16.27 29.31 -3.23
C MET A 228 -14.91 29.02 -3.91
N PHE A 229 -14.35 27.82 -3.76
CA PHE A 229 -13.05 27.45 -4.34
C PHE A 229 -13.16 26.82 -5.72
N ARG A 230 -14.35 26.77 -6.34
CA ARG A 230 -14.56 26.10 -7.63
C ARG A 230 -13.64 26.62 -8.72
N GLY A 231 -13.51 27.95 -8.84
CA GLY A 231 -12.61 28.59 -9.80
C GLY A 231 -11.16 28.27 -9.50
N ASP A 232 -10.74 28.49 -8.25
CA ASP A 232 -9.37 28.27 -7.80
C ASP A 232 -8.90 26.83 -8.02
N LEU A 233 -9.77 25.83 -7.80
CA LEU A 233 -9.47 24.42 -8.05
C LEU A 233 -9.25 24.13 -9.55
N ALA A 234 -10.06 24.72 -10.42
CA ALA A 234 -9.92 24.55 -11.86
C ALA A 234 -8.64 25.22 -12.38
N ASP A 235 -8.31 26.41 -11.88
CA ASP A 235 -7.07 27.10 -12.20
C ASP A 235 -5.86 26.34 -11.66
N ALA A 236 -5.93 25.82 -10.44
CA ALA A 236 -4.86 25.03 -9.84
C ALA A 236 -4.56 23.75 -10.63
N ALA A 237 -5.61 23.06 -11.11
CA ALA A 237 -5.47 21.88 -11.95
C ALA A 237 -4.81 22.20 -13.30
N ARG A 238 -5.15 23.33 -13.93
CA ARG A 238 -4.50 23.80 -15.17
C ARG A 238 -3.05 24.17 -14.94
N ASN A 239 -2.80 25.01 -13.94
CA ASN A 239 -1.47 25.49 -13.59
C ASN A 239 -0.53 24.31 -13.26
N LEU A 240 -0.99 23.34 -12.46
CA LEU A 240 -0.21 22.15 -12.12
C LEU A 240 0.12 21.31 -13.37
N ALA A 241 -0.84 21.09 -14.25
CA ALA A 241 -0.63 20.33 -15.48
C ALA A 241 0.32 21.05 -16.45
N ASP A 242 0.17 22.35 -16.62
CA ASP A 242 1.05 23.17 -17.46
C ASP A 242 2.48 23.20 -16.90
N SER A 243 2.63 23.25 -15.57
CA SER A 243 3.93 23.10 -14.92
C SER A 243 4.53 21.73 -15.19
N ARG A 244 3.79 20.63 -15.01
CA ARG A 244 4.31 19.28 -15.28
C ARG A 244 4.74 19.09 -16.73
N LEU A 245 3.96 19.58 -17.67
CA LEU A 245 4.31 19.53 -19.09
C LEU A 245 5.61 20.28 -19.42
N ARG A 246 5.91 21.36 -18.71
CA ARG A 246 7.17 22.09 -18.85
C ARG A 246 8.35 21.34 -18.24
N HIS A 247 8.14 20.59 -17.14
CA HIS A 247 9.25 20.03 -16.36
C HIS A 247 9.56 18.53 -16.52
N HIS A 248 8.58 17.74 -16.93
CA HIS A 248 8.71 16.28 -16.93
C HIS A 248 7.84 15.62 -17.99
N GLY A 249 6.64 16.16 -18.22
CA GLY A 249 5.64 15.63 -19.13
C GLY A 249 4.40 15.14 -18.39
N HIS A 250 3.74 14.15 -18.97
CA HIS A 250 2.46 13.65 -18.46
C HIS A 250 2.63 12.83 -17.19
N ILE A 251 1.81 13.16 -16.19
CA ILE A 251 1.68 12.43 -14.94
C ILE A 251 0.20 12.04 -14.79
N PRO A 252 -0.16 10.74 -14.73
CA PRO A 252 -1.56 10.31 -14.74
C PRO A 252 -2.43 10.95 -13.66
N ALA A 253 -1.95 11.12 -12.43
CA ALA A 253 -2.72 11.77 -11.36
C ALA A 253 -3.01 13.25 -11.64
N VAL A 254 -2.07 13.96 -12.29
CA VAL A 254 -2.23 15.37 -12.68
C VAL A 254 -3.16 15.49 -13.89
N ASP A 255 -3.00 14.62 -14.88
CA ASP A 255 -3.91 14.53 -16.03
C ASP A 255 -5.34 14.18 -15.58
N ALA A 256 -5.47 13.30 -14.58
CA ALA A 256 -6.75 12.96 -13.98
C ALA A 256 -7.39 14.17 -13.30
N ALA A 257 -6.63 14.97 -12.55
CA ALA A 257 -7.11 16.21 -11.96
C ALA A 257 -7.57 17.23 -13.01
N LEU A 258 -6.72 17.51 -13.99
CA LEU A 258 -7.06 18.42 -15.09
C LEU A 258 -8.32 17.96 -15.82
N GLY A 259 -8.34 16.71 -16.28
CA GLY A 259 -9.45 16.16 -17.04
C GLY A 259 -10.75 16.06 -16.23
N GLY A 260 -10.66 15.62 -14.98
CA GLY A 260 -11.82 15.42 -14.10
C GLY A 260 -12.46 16.73 -13.64
N ILE A 261 -11.65 17.76 -13.37
CA ILE A 261 -12.14 19.06 -12.87
C ILE A 261 -12.60 19.97 -14.00
N THR A 262 -11.87 19.99 -15.12
CA THR A 262 -12.16 20.92 -16.23
C THR A 262 -13.02 20.30 -17.33
N GLY A 263 -13.26 18.99 -17.29
CA GLY A 263 -13.97 18.27 -18.35
C GLY A 263 -13.14 18.09 -19.64
N ALA A 264 -11.81 18.20 -19.58
CA ALA A 264 -10.93 18.10 -20.73
C ALA A 264 -10.84 16.65 -21.26
N GLU A 265 -11.77 16.26 -22.14
CA GLU A 265 -11.89 14.90 -22.68
C GLU A 265 -10.63 14.35 -23.34
N ALA A 266 -9.87 15.18 -24.05
CA ALA A 266 -8.62 14.78 -24.67
C ALA A 266 -7.56 14.37 -23.62
N VAL A 267 -7.61 14.94 -22.42
CA VAL A 267 -6.76 14.55 -21.29
C VAL A 267 -7.22 13.21 -20.73
N LEU A 268 -8.51 13.04 -20.45
CA LEU A 268 -9.05 11.79 -19.88
C LEU A 268 -8.78 10.56 -20.76
N ARG A 269 -8.76 10.71 -22.09
CA ARG A 269 -8.44 9.61 -23.03
C ARG A 269 -7.00 9.11 -22.93
N ARG A 270 -6.07 9.89 -22.37
CA ARG A 270 -4.67 9.49 -22.15
C ARG A 270 -4.50 8.61 -20.91
N LEU A 271 -5.43 8.68 -19.96
CA LEU A 271 -5.36 7.88 -18.73
C LEU A 271 -5.45 6.38 -19.07
N PRO A 272 -4.79 5.48 -18.31
CA PRO A 272 -4.78 4.05 -18.59
C PRO A 272 -6.18 3.43 -18.74
N ALA A 273 -6.35 2.59 -19.75
CA ALA A 273 -7.57 1.84 -20.04
C ALA A 273 -7.39 0.37 -19.71
N ARG A 274 -8.42 -0.27 -19.15
CA ARG A 274 -8.50 -1.73 -19.15
C ARG A 274 -9.74 -2.16 -19.95
N ARG A 275 -9.52 -2.93 -21.01
CA ARG A 275 -10.60 -3.57 -21.79
C ARG A 275 -10.89 -4.98 -21.28
N GLU A 276 -9.84 -5.69 -20.90
CA GLU A 276 -9.88 -6.98 -20.24
C GLU A 276 -8.95 -6.96 -19.03
N TRP A 277 -9.19 -7.86 -18.09
CA TRP A 277 -8.34 -8.01 -16.92
C TRP A 277 -7.67 -9.39 -16.90
N ASP A 278 -6.36 -9.35 -16.64
CA ASP A 278 -5.53 -10.49 -16.30
C ASP A 278 -4.65 -10.11 -15.09
N PRO A 279 -4.25 -11.09 -14.26
CA PRO A 279 -3.48 -10.87 -13.03
C PRO A 279 -2.05 -10.39 -13.37
N ALA A 280 -1.86 -9.08 -13.34
CA ALA A 280 -0.60 -8.43 -13.66
C ALA A 280 -0.31 -7.28 -12.68
N ASN A 281 0.53 -7.57 -11.70
CA ASN A 281 1.10 -6.61 -10.76
C ASN A 281 2.42 -7.18 -10.20
N GLU A 282 3.04 -6.51 -9.22
CA GLU A 282 4.29 -6.96 -8.61
C GLU A 282 4.15 -8.34 -7.95
N TYR A 283 2.97 -8.71 -7.44
CA TYR A 283 2.73 -10.04 -6.86
C TYR A 283 2.83 -11.15 -7.90
N SER A 284 2.14 -11.03 -9.05
CA SER A 284 2.27 -12.03 -10.11
C SER A 284 3.63 -11.97 -10.82
N ARG A 285 4.23 -10.79 -10.95
CA ARG A 285 5.58 -10.63 -11.51
C ARG A 285 6.63 -11.33 -10.67
N ILE A 286 6.62 -11.12 -9.35
CA ILE A 286 7.58 -11.74 -8.45
C ILE A 286 7.40 -13.25 -8.44
N HIS A 287 6.19 -13.79 -8.37
CA HIS A 287 6.02 -15.23 -8.13
C HIS A 287 5.87 -16.08 -9.41
N ASP A 288 5.51 -15.50 -10.56
CA ASP A 288 5.15 -16.29 -11.76
C ASP A 288 5.81 -15.83 -13.08
N SER A 289 6.03 -14.53 -13.30
CA SER A 289 6.43 -14.01 -14.63
C SER A 289 7.78 -13.29 -14.69
N PHE A 290 8.60 -13.39 -13.65
CA PHE A 290 9.96 -12.85 -13.64
C PHE A 290 10.88 -13.57 -14.64
N GLN A 291 11.91 -12.86 -15.10
CA GLN A 291 13.01 -13.44 -15.86
C GLN A 291 14.08 -14.03 -14.92
N PRO A 292 14.79 -15.11 -15.32
CA PRO A 292 15.88 -15.65 -14.51
C PRO A 292 16.93 -14.58 -14.14
N GLY A 293 17.26 -14.48 -12.85
CA GLY A 293 18.17 -13.49 -12.30
C GLY A 293 17.59 -12.07 -12.20
N GLU A 294 16.35 -11.83 -12.62
CA GLU A 294 15.69 -10.53 -12.50
C GLU A 294 15.51 -10.17 -11.03
N ARG A 295 15.90 -8.94 -10.69
CA ARG A 295 15.73 -8.37 -9.36
C ARG A 295 14.54 -7.41 -9.36
N ILE A 296 13.51 -7.73 -8.60
CA ILE A 296 12.26 -6.97 -8.56
C ILE A 296 12.08 -6.37 -7.17
N ALA A 297 11.83 -5.07 -7.09
CA ALA A 297 11.51 -4.40 -5.85
C ALA A 297 10.05 -4.66 -5.44
N LEU A 298 9.80 -4.87 -4.15
CA LEU A 298 8.44 -4.77 -3.62
C LEU A 298 8.00 -3.29 -3.64
N PRO A 299 6.71 -3.00 -3.88
CA PRO A 299 6.20 -1.63 -3.84
C PRO A 299 6.40 -1.02 -2.44
N GLY A 300 7.20 0.03 -2.30
CA GLY A 300 7.52 0.63 -1.00
C GLY A 300 6.34 1.30 -0.30
N PHE A 301 5.39 1.83 -1.08
CA PHE A 301 4.19 2.52 -0.62
C PHE A 301 2.96 2.11 -1.43
N ALA A 302 1.76 2.34 -0.87
CA ALA A 302 0.49 2.05 -1.54
C ALA A 302 -0.04 3.25 -2.34
N ASP A 303 0.71 4.36 -2.38
CA ASP A 303 0.39 5.58 -3.14
C ASP A 303 0.12 5.27 -4.61
N ASN A 304 0.92 4.38 -5.21
CA ASN A 304 0.72 3.94 -6.59
C ASN A 304 -0.68 3.38 -6.83
N GLN A 305 -1.20 2.59 -5.89
CA GLN A 305 -2.55 2.02 -6.01
C GLN A 305 -3.61 3.10 -5.80
N GLU A 306 -3.39 4.07 -4.92
CA GLU A 306 -4.26 5.24 -4.77
C GLU A 306 -4.26 6.10 -6.06
N TYR A 307 -3.11 6.35 -6.68
CA TYR A 307 -3.02 7.08 -7.96
C TYR A 307 -3.79 6.38 -9.08
N VAL A 308 -3.70 5.04 -9.15
CA VAL A 308 -4.46 4.24 -10.12
C VAL A 308 -5.96 4.35 -9.84
N TYR A 309 -6.38 4.29 -8.56
CA TYR A 309 -7.76 4.50 -8.18
C TYR A 309 -8.29 5.87 -8.62
N TRP A 310 -7.60 6.97 -8.28
CA TRP A 310 -8.05 8.33 -8.63
C TRP A 310 -8.04 8.60 -10.13
N SER A 311 -7.07 8.03 -10.84
CA SER A 311 -7.04 8.04 -12.30
C SER A 311 -8.26 7.31 -12.90
N ALA A 312 -8.65 6.18 -12.31
CA ALA A 312 -9.87 5.46 -12.70
C ALA A 312 -11.13 6.29 -12.40
N VAL A 313 -11.22 6.98 -11.24
CA VAL A 313 -12.35 7.85 -10.89
C VAL A 313 -12.56 8.93 -11.94
N ALA A 314 -11.51 9.65 -12.32
CA ALA A 314 -11.59 10.70 -13.33
C ALA A 314 -11.97 10.13 -14.71
N ARG A 315 -11.26 9.10 -15.16
CA ARG A 315 -11.45 8.48 -16.49
C ARG A 315 -12.85 7.91 -16.69
N THR A 316 -13.35 7.18 -15.70
CA THR A 316 -14.66 6.52 -15.76
C THR A 316 -15.81 7.46 -15.44
N ARG A 317 -15.52 8.74 -15.14
CA ARG A 317 -16.50 9.71 -14.66
C ARG A 317 -17.32 9.16 -13.50
N ARG A 318 -16.62 8.63 -12.48
CA ARG A 318 -17.24 8.13 -11.25
C ARG A 318 -18.12 6.88 -11.46
N GLU A 319 -17.90 6.13 -12.53
CA GLU A 319 -18.67 4.94 -12.93
C GLU A 319 -17.77 3.75 -13.26
N PHE A 320 -17.26 3.07 -12.24
CA PHE A 320 -16.36 1.93 -12.44
C PHE A 320 -17.05 0.78 -13.15
N ASP A 321 -16.43 0.27 -14.21
CA ASP A 321 -16.83 -1.00 -14.83
C ASP A 321 -16.23 -2.20 -14.06
N PRO A 322 -16.76 -3.43 -14.25
CA PRO A 322 -16.25 -4.62 -13.57
C PRO A 322 -14.77 -4.93 -13.83
N VAL A 323 -14.22 -4.60 -15.00
CA VAL A 323 -12.79 -4.86 -15.33
C VAL A 323 -11.90 -3.96 -14.49
N THR A 324 -12.25 -2.68 -14.39
CA THR A 324 -11.58 -1.72 -13.51
C THR A 324 -11.69 -2.13 -12.04
N ALA A 325 -12.88 -2.51 -11.59
CA ALA A 325 -13.10 -2.97 -10.22
C ALA A 325 -12.29 -4.23 -9.88
N GLN A 326 -12.26 -5.23 -10.77
CA GLN A 326 -11.51 -6.47 -10.58
C GLN A 326 -10.01 -6.21 -10.45
N ALA A 327 -9.46 -5.29 -11.27
CA ALA A 327 -8.06 -4.91 -11.18
C ALA A 327 -7.70 -4.33 -9.82
N LEU A 328 -8.49 -3.36 -9.35
CA LEU A 328 -8.25 -2.67 -8.09
C LEU A 328 -8.42 -3.61 -6.88
N VAL A 329 -9.42 -4.50 -6.90
CA VAL A 329 -9.60 -5.53 -5.88
C VAL A 329 -8.40 -6.48 -5.85
N TYR A 330 -7.94 -6.95 -7.02
CA TYR A 330 -6.78 -7.84 -7.11
C TYR A 330 -5.51 -7.19 -6.56
N ASP A 331 -5.21 -5.96 -6.96
CA ASP A 331 -4.02 -5.25 -6.50
C ASP A 331 -4.07 -5.02 -4.98
N THR A 332 -5.22 -4.62 -4.46
CA THR A 332 -5.44 -4.41 -3.02
C THR A 332 -5.26 -5.71 -2.22
N PHE A 333 -5.78 -6.83 -2.71
CA PHE A 333 -5.73 -8.09 -1.96
C PHE A 333 -4.36 -8.79 -2.05
N THR A 334 -3.65 -8.65 -3.16
CA THR A 334 -2.43 -9.45 -3.44
C THR A 334 -1.13 -8.74 -3.06
N LEU A 335 -1.01 -7.42 -3.22
CA LEU A 335 0.22 -6.71 -2.89
C LEU A 335 0.62 -6.81 -1.40
N PRO A 336 -0.31 -6.72 -0.43
CA PRO A 336 0.02 -6.96 0.98
C PRO A 336 0.54 -8.38 1.26
N GLN A 337 0.20 -9.36 0.42
CA GLN A 337 0.70 -10.73 0.59
C GLN A 337 2.21 -10.83 0.37
N LEU A 338 2.81 -9.95 -0.44
CA LEU A 338 4.27 -9.87 -0.59
C LEU A 338 4.96 -9.51 0.73
N TYR A 339 4.36 -8.59 1.49
CA TYR A 339 4.88 -8.18 2.79
C TYR A 339 4.70 -9.26 3.86
N ARG A 340 3.60 -10.02 3.80
CA ARG A 340 3.39 -11.19 4.64
C ARG A 340 4.39 -12.30 4.32
N ALA A 341 4.64 -12.56 3.04
CA ALA A 341 5.64 -13.51 2.57
C ALA A 341 7.06 -13.15 3.02
N TRP A 342 7.38 -11.86 3.05
CA TRP A 342 8.64 -11.36 3.59
C TRP A 342 8.73 -11.47 5.13
N SER A 343 7.60 -11.36 5.83
CA SER A 343 7.49 -11.40 7.30
C SER A 343 7.44 -12.84 7.85
N ASP A 344 8.50 -13.60 7.65
CA ASP A 344 8.58 -15.04 7.93
C ASP A 344 8.67 -15.43 9.42
N ASN A 345 9.05 -14.51 10.32
CA ASN A 345 9.28 -14.82 11.74
C ASN A 345 8.11 -14.51 12.67
N ALA A 346 7.15 -13.69 12.27
CA ALA A 346 5.99 -13.34 13.08
C ALA A 346 4.87 -12.75 12.22
N PRO A 347 3.59 -13.05 12.54
CA PRO A 347 2.45 -12.36 11.94
C PRO A 347 2.58 -10.85 12.09
N VAL A 348 2.18 -10.13 11.05
CA VAL A 348 2.05 -8.68 11.11
C VAL A 348 0.61 -8.36 11.54
N PRO A 349 0.40 -7.52 12.55
CA PRO A 349 -0.95 -7.10 12.93
C PRO A 349 -1.68 -6.44 11.77
N PRO A 350 -3.01 -6.59 11.66
CA PRO A 350 -3.77 -5.94 10.61
C PRO A 350 -3.55 -4.42 10.61
N GLY A 351 -3.46 -3.83 9.42
CA GLY A 351 -3.21 -2.40 9.26
C GLY A 351 -1.83 -1.91 9.72
N MET A 352 -0.96 -2.79 10.25
CA MET A 352 0.46 -2.49 10.44
C MET A 352 1.25 -3.08 9.29
N ASN A 353 2.29 -2.37 8.87
CA ASN A 353 3.23 -2.90 7.90
C ASN A 353 4.65 -2.54 8.33
N ARG A 354 5.63 -3.08 7.60
CA ARG A 354 7.05 -2.76 7.80
C ARG A 354 7.27 -1.24 7.76
N PHE A 355 8.08 -0.74 8.69
CA PHE A 355 8.60 0.61 8.66
C PHE A 355 10.13 0.58 8.62
N ASP A 356 10.64 0.55 7.40
CA ASP A 356 12.04 0.77 7.05
C ASP A 356 12.06 1.04 5.55
N LEU A 357 12.49 2.25 5.18
CA LEU A 357 12.58 2.74 3.80
C LEU A 357 13.50 1.90 2.91
N THR A 358 14.28 0.96 3.48
CA THR A 358 15.12 0.07 2.68
C THR A 358 14.24 -0.80 1.78
N THR A 359 14.37 -0.65 0.46
CA THR A 359 13.66 -1.46 -0.52
C THR A 359 13.87 -2.97 -0.31
N ILE A 360 12.79 -3.75 -0.33
CA ILE A 360 12.85 -5.22 -0.35
C ILE A 360 12.96 -5.64 -1.80
N PHE A 361 13.83 -6.59 -2.06
CA PHE A 361 13.97 -7.18 -3.38
C PHE A 361 13.63 -8.66 -3.34
N ALA A 362 13.00 -9.12 -4.41
CA ALA A 362 12.88 -10.52 -4.74
C ALA A 362 13.75 -10.82 -5.97
N ARG A 363 14.27 -12.04 -6.03
CA ARG A 363 14.99 -12.59 -7.17
C ARG A 363 14.56 -14.03 -7.37
N ASP A 364 14.33 -14.39 -8.64
CA ASP A 364 13.96 -15.75 -9.01
C ASP A 364 12.72 -16.30 -8.27
N GLY A 365 11.80 -15.41 -7.90
CA GLY A 365 10.56 -15.67 -7.19
C GLY A 365 10.66 -15.88 -5.68
N LYS A 366 11.82 -15.57 -5.10
CA LYS A 366 12.08 -15.63 -3.65
C LYS A 366 12.58 -14.28 -3.15
N MET A 367 12.33 -13.96 -1.89
CA MET A 367 12.87 -12.74 -1.29
C MET A 367 14.39 -12.85 -1.14
N GLU A 368 15.14 -11.80 -1.48
CA GLU A 368 16.61 -11.75 -1.27
C GLU A 368 16.98 -11.70 0.22
N SER A 369 16.05 -11.19 1.04
CA SER A 369 16.15 -11.17 2.51
C SER A 369 14.75 -11.27 3.10
N TYR A 370 14.65 -11.82 4.30
CA TYR A 370 13.43 -11.96 5.06
C TYR A 370 13.48 -11.11 6.34
N ARG A 371 12.32 -10.91 6.98
CA ARG A 371 12.26 -10.18 8.25
C ARG A 371 13.05 -10.90 9.34
N SER A 372 13.12 -12.23 9.33
CA SER A 372 13.96 -12.99 10.26
C SER A 372 15.46 -12.69 10.17
N ASP A 373 15.93 -12.14 9.05
CA ASP A 373 17.35 -11.87 8.82
C ASP A 373 17.86 -10.62 9.53
N ARG A 374 16.97 -9.71 9.96
CA ARG A 374 17.35 -8.46 10.64
C ARG A 374 16.21 -7.90 11.52
N PRO A 375 16.51 -7.15 12.59
CA PRO A 375 15.50 -6.39 13.30
C PRO A 375 14.87 -5.36 12.36
N VAL A 376 13.54 -5.38 12.23
CA VAL A 376 12.81 -4.40 11.42
C VAL A 376 11.59 -3.90 12.18
N GLY A 377 11.45 -2.58 12.24
CA GLY A 377 10.30 -1.92 12.83
C GLY A 377 9.05 -2.02 11.98
N SER A 378 7.94 -1.61 12.58
CA SER A 378 6.63 -1.48 11.95
C SER A 378 6.16 -0.03 12.03
N GLY A 379 5.21 0.41 11.22
CA GLY A 379 4.83 1.83 11.24
C GLY A 379 3.63 2.20 10.39
N SER A 380 3.35 3.49 10.40
CA SER A 380 2.07 4.14 10.06
C SER A 380 1.90 4.51 8.58
N ARG A 381 2.94 4.38 7.74
CA ARG A 381 2.85 4.77 6.32
C ARG A 381 2.11 3.74 5.46
N PHE A 382 2.68 2.55 5.24
CA PHE A 382 2.09 1.58 4.29
C PHE A 382 0.81 0.89 4.80
N GLY A 383 0.70 0.67 6.12
CA GLY A 383 -0.43 -0.02 6.74
C GLY A 383 -1.77 0.69 6.53
N PRO A 384 -1.93 1.91 7.09
CA PRO A 384 -3.08 2.76 6.87
C PRO A 384 -3.43 3.02 5.39
N GLN A 385 -2.46 3.23 4.51
CA GLN A 385 -2.71 3.36 3.06
C GLN A 385 -3.43 2.13 2.49
N ASN A 386 -2.92 0.93 2.82
CA ASN A 386 -3.56 -0.31 2.39
C ASN A 386 -4.98 -0.46 2.96
N MET A 387 -5.24 0.04 4.16
CA MET A 387 -6.60 0.03 4.75
C MET A 387 -7.58 0.88 3.93
N VAL A 388 -7.17 2.05 3.43
CA VAL A 388 -7.99 2.89 2.53
C VAL A 388 -8.42 2.07 1.30
N LEU A 389 -7.47 1.40 0.66
CA LEU A 389 -7.72 0.56 -0.50
C LEU A 389 -8.61 -0.64 -0.17
N CYS A 390 -8.42 -1.27 0.99
CA CYS A 390 -9.28 -2.37 1.45
C CYS A 390 -10.74 -1.95 1.55
N GLY A 391 -11.02 -0.75 2.10
CA GLY A 391 -12.38 -0.22 2.16
C GLY A 391 -13.00 0.01 0.78
N ARG A 392 -12.22 0.57 -0.17
CA ARG A 392 -12.67 0.75 -1.56
C ARG A 392 -12.91 -0.60 -2.26
N ALA A 393 -12.03 -1.58 -2.06
CA ALA A 393 -12.17 -2.92 -2.63
C ALA A 393 -13.41 -3.67 -2.09
N LEU A 394 -13.72 -3.52 -0.80
CA LEU A 394 -14.95 -4.06 -0.20
C LEU A 394 -16.20 -3.46 -0.86
N GLN A 395 -16.24 -2.13 -1.04
CA GLN A 395 -17.33 -1.45 -1.75
C GLN A 395 -17.47 -1.94 -3.21
N MET A 396 -16.36 -2.23 -3.90
CA MET A 396 -16.38 -2.78 -5.26
C MET A 396 -16.94 -4.20 -5.31
N LEU A 397 -16.57 -5.05 -4.36
CA LEU A 397 -17.15 -6.39 -4.25
C LEU A 397 -18.65 -6.32 -3.92
N ASP A 398 -19.09 -5.39 -3.08
CA ASP A 398 -20.53 -5.15 -2.85
C ASP A 398 -21.26 -4.69 -4.11
N ALA A 399 -20.65 -3.79 -4.89
CA ALA A 399 -21.22 -3.30 -6.14
C ALA A 399 -21.29 -4.39 -7.22
N TYR A 400 -20.39 -5.38 -7.18
CA TYR A 400 -20.26 -6.45 -8.17
C TYR A 400 -20.13 -7.83 -7.48
N PRO A 401 -21.23 -8.45 -7.02
CA PRO A 401 -21.16 -9.76 -6.40
C PRO A 401 -20.64 -10.85 -7.36
N GLY A 402 -19.72 -11.69 -6.89
CA GLY A 402 -19.10 -12.75 -7.69
C GLY A 402 -18.06 -12.23 -8.70
N LEU A 403 -17.63 -10.98 -8.55
CA LEU A 403 -16.58 -10.34 -9.35
C LEU A 403 -15.29 -11.16 -9.28
N TRP A 404 -14.90 -11.60 -8.07
CA TRP A 404 -13.65 -12.32 -7.85
C TRP A 404 -13.57 -13.63 -8.63
N GLU A 405 -14.65 -14.42 -8.73
CA GLU A 405 -14.60 -15.65 -9.52
C GLU A 405 -14.98 -15.48 -11.00
N GLN A 406 -15.29 -14.26 -11.44
CA GLN A 406 -15.80 -14.00 -12.78
C GLN A 406 -14.83 -14.49 -13.86
N ARG A 407 -13.52 -14.26 -13.70
CA ARG A 407 -12.49 -14.72 -14.64
C ARG A 407 -12.49 -16.24 -14.79
N TYR A 408 -12.54 -16.97 -13.67
CA TYR A 408 -12.60 -18.44 -13.69
C TYR A 408 -13.85 -18.92 -14.41
N ARG A 409 -15.03 -18.44 -14.00
CA ARG A 409 -16.32 -18.87 -14.58
C ARG A 409 -16.41 -18.62 -16.09
N ARG A 410 -15.87 -17.49 -16.56
CA ARG A 410 -15.96 -17.09 -17.98
C ARG A 410 -14.92 -17.77 -18.88
N ARG A 411 -13.69 -17.94 -18.41
CA ARG A 411 -12.56 -18.34 -19.27
C ARG A 411 -11.99 -19.72 -18.97
N PHE A 412 -12.15 -20.21 -17.74
CA PHE A 412 -11.38 -21.36 -17.23
C PHE A 412 -12.22 -22.37 -16.44
N ALA A 413 -13.54 -22.40 -16.64
CA ALA A 413 -14.44 -23.32 -15.94
C ALA A 413 -14.12 -24.81 -16.17
N GLY A 414 -13.38 -25.14 -17.24
CA GLY A 414 -12.89 -26.50 -17.50
C GLY A 414 -11.71 -26.92 -16.62
N ASP A 415 -10.98 -25.98 -16.02
CA ASP A 415 -9.88 -26.28 -15.11
C ASP A 415 -10.45 -26.70 -13.74
N LEU A 416 -9.74 -27.61 -13.05
CA LEU A 416 -10.06 -27.98 -11.67
C LEU A 416 -9.88 -26.76 -10.76
N LEU A 417 -10.94 -26.33 -10.08
CA LEU A 417 -10.87 -25.24 -9.12
C LEU A 417 -10.22 -25.73 -7.82
N VAL A 418 -9.11 -25.11 -7.44
CA VAL A 418 -8.39 -25.36 -6.19
C VAL A 418 -8.42 -24.09 -5.37
N ARG A 419 -8.98 -24.18 -4.16
CA ARG A 419 -9.19 -23.01 -3.31
C ARG A 419 -7.99 -22.75 -2.42
N PHE A 420 -7.66 -21.47 -2.26
CA PHE A 420 -6.93 -21.04 -1.08
C PHE A 420 -7.87 -21.10 0.14
N VAL A 421 -7.47 -21.83 1.17
CA VAL A 421 -8.18 -22.02 2.44
C VAL A 421 -7.42 -21.33 3.58
N ASP A 422 -8.10 -21.11 4.71
CA ASP A 422 -7.48 -20.49 5.90
C ASP A 422 -6.47 -21.43 6.53
N ASP A 423 -6.92 -22.66 6.75
CA ASP A 423 -6.14 -23.73 7.34
C ASP A 423 -6.15 -24.91 6.39
N LEU A 424 -4.96 -25.37 6.00
CA LEU A 424 -4.84 -26.65 5.31
C LEU A 424 -5.27 -27.79 6.25
N PRO A 425 -5.90 -28.85 5.71
CA PRO A 425 -6.20 -30.04 6.50
C PRO A 425 -4.94 -30.57 7.19
N ALA A 426 -5.08 -31.01 8.44
CA ALA A 426 -4.00 -31.69 9.12
C ALA A 426 -3.68 -33.03 8.42
N LEU A 427 -2.43 -33.49 8.49
CA LEU A 427 -2.02 -34.72 7.80
C LEU A 427 -2.73 -35.97 8.34
N ASP A 428 -3.24 -35.91 9.56
CA ASP A 428 -4.01 -36.94 10.24
C ASP A 428 -5.53 -36.79 10.09
N ASP A 429 -6.00 -35.63 9.65
CA ASP A 429 -7.42 -35.40 9.41
C ASP A 429 -7.89 -36.25 8.23
N THR A 430 -8.93 -37.05 8.44
CA THR A 430 -9.54 -37.86 7.39
C THR A 430 -10.66 -37.15 6.65
N THR A 431 -11.03 -35.93 7.06
CA THR A 431 -12.02 -35.14 6.34
C THR A 431 -11.44 -34.61 5.02
N ASP A 432 -12.33 -34.46 4.04
CA ASP A 432 -12.02 -33.86 2.74
C ASP A 432 -12.47 -32.38 2.70
N ALA A 433 -12.65 -31.75 3.87
CA ALA A 433 -13.10 -30.36 3.95
C ALA A 433 -12.07 -29.42 3.30
N GLY A 434 -12.55 -28.52 2.42
CA GLY A 434 -11.71 -27.56 1.71
C GLY A 434 -10.93 -28.13 0.52
N LEU A 435 -10.95 -29.44 0.30
CA LEU A 435 -10.33 -30.06 -0.87
C LEU A 435 -11.14 -29.81 -2.14
N SER A 436 -10.45 -29.72 -3.27
CA SER A 436 -11.06 -29.71 -4.60
C SER A 436 -11.82 -31.02 -4.85
N THR A 437 -12.70 -31.01 -5.85
CA THR A 437 -13.28 -32.26 -6.37
C THR A 437 -12.14 -33.22 -6.75
N PRO A 438 -12.16 -34.49 -6.28
CA PRO A 438 -11.11 -35.45 -6.64
C PRO A 438 -11.08 -35.72 -8.14
N VAL A 439 -9.87 -35.82 -8.70
CA VAL A 439 -9.64 -36.19 -10.10
C VAL A 439 -8.82 -37.47 -10.18
N THR A 440 -9.14 -38.31 -11.16
CA THR A 440 -8.39 -39.55 -11.43
C THR A 440 -7.40 -39.33 -12.56
N LEU A 441 -6.11 -39.55 -12.29
CA LEU A 441 -4.98 -39.44 -13.19
C LEU A 441 -4.28 -40.80 -13.28
N GLY A 442 -4.66 -41.61 -14.27
CA GLY A 442 -4.17 -42.98 -14.40
C GLY A 442 -4.58 -43.83 -13.19
N THR A 443 -3.60 -44.34 -12.44
CA THR A 443 -3.82 -45.15 -11.22
C THR A 443 -3.94 -44.34 -9.94
N THR A 444 -3.86 -43.00 -10.03
CA THR A 444 -3.84 -42.09 -8.88
C THR A 444 -5.10 -41.25 -8.86
N LYS A 445 -5.81 -41.23 -7.74
CA LYS A 445 -6.90 -40.29 -7.46
C LYS A 445 -6.37 -39.22 -6.51
N VAL A 446 -6.56 -37.95 -6.85
CA VAL A 446 -6.00 -36.83 -6.08
C VAL A 446 -6.98 -35.67 -5.97
N ALA A 447 -6.99 -35.03 -4.82
CA ALA A 447 -7.67 -33.78 -4.52
C ALA A 447 -6.66 -32.78 -3.94
N LEU A 448 -6.94 -31.49 -4.14
CA LEU A 448 -5.98 -30.41 -3.90
C LEU A 448 -6.61 -29.32 -3.05
N ALA A 449 -5.83 -28.72 -2.16
CA ALA A 449 -6.12 -27.44 -1.52
C ALA A 449 -4.83 -26.62 -1.42
N ALA A 450 -4.93 -25.32 -1.21
CA ALA A 450 -3.75 -24.47 -0.99
C ALA A 450 -3.99 -23.53 0.19
N ASP A 451 -2.92 -23.13 0.86
CA ASP A 451 -2.87 -21.88 1.62
C ASP A 451 -1.77 -21.00 1.00
N PRO A 452 -1.53 -19.76 1.45
CA PRO A 452 -0.47 -18.92 0.89
C PRO A 452 0.95 -19.50 1.03
N ALA A 453 1.16 -20.50 1.90
CA ALA A 453 2.46 -21.07 2.21
C ALA A 453 2.71 -22.45 1.56
N ALA A 454 1.68 -23.20 1.18
CA ALA A 454 1.81 -24.57 0.72
C ALA A 454 0.67 -25.04 -0.19
N LEU A 455 1.00 -26.01 -1.05
CA LEU A 455 0.01 -26.85 -1.74
C LEU A 455 -0.20 -28.13 -0.94
N PHE A 456 -1.46 -28.49 -0.71
CA PHE A 456 -1.86 -29.74 -0.09
C PHE A 456 -2.42 -30.71 -1.12
N LEU A 457 -1.96 -31.96 -1.06
CA LEU A 457 -2.43 -33.05 -1.89
C LEU A 457 -2.93 -34.19 -1.01
N ALA A 458 -4.14 -34.66 -1.26
CA ALA A 458 -4.68 -35.85 -0.62
C ALA A 458 -5.25 -36.79 -1.67
N GLY A 459 -5.10 -38.08 -1.48
CA GLY A 459 -5.54 -39.03 -2.49
C GLY A 459 -5.19 -40.47 -2.19
N GLU A 460 -5.30 -41.28 -3.22
CA GLU A 460 -4.93 -42.69 -3.20
C GLU A 460 -4.31 -43.13 -4.52
N PHE A 461 -3.43 -44.11 -4.47
CA PHE A 461 -2.89 -44.75 -5.68
C PHE A 461 -2.89 -46.27 -5.56
N LYS A 462 -2.91 -46.92 -6.73
CA LYS A 462 -2.81 -48.38 -6.88
C LYS A 462 -1.46 -48.74 -7.50
N GLY A 463 -0.81 -49.76 -6.94
CA GLY A 463 0.49 -50.27 -7.39
C GLY A 463 1.59 -50.17 -6.34
N ALA A 464 2.83 -50.41 -6.75
CA ALA A 464 4.01 -50.28 -5.90
C ALA A 464 4.46 -48.82 -5.74
N GLU A 465 4.30 -48.02 -6.79
CA GLU A 465 4.74 -46.63 -6.87
C GLU A 465 3.80 -45.83 -7.79
N ALA A 466 3.64 -44.55 -7.50
CA ALA A 466 3.03 -43.58 -8.42
C ALA A 466 3.83 -42.27 -8.41
N THR A 467 3.86 -41.57 -9.53
CA THR A 467 4.58 -40.29 -9.67
C THR A 467 3.62 -39.18 -10.08
N LEU A 468 3.55 -38.14 -9.26
CA LEU A 468 2.84 -36.91 -9.56
C LEU A 468 3.83 -35.85 -10.02
N VAL A 469 3.56 -35.21 -11.16
CA VAL A 469 4.32 -34.06 -11.65
C VAL A 469 3.44 -32.83 -11.61
N LEU A 470 3.85 -31.83 -10.84
CA LEU A 470 3.19 -30.53 -10.68
C LEU A 470 3.99 -29.48 -11.47
N SER A 471 3.38 -28.81 -12.45
CA SER A 471 4.06 -27.81 -13.27
C SER A 471 3.47 -26.41 -13.07
N ALA A 472 4.35 -25.41 -13.09
CA ALA A 472 4.02 -23.99 -12.91
C ALA A 472 3.15 -23.40 -14.03
N LYS A 473 3.01 -24.09 -15.16
CA LYS A 473 2.21 -23.66 -16.31
C LYS A 473 1.21 -24.74 -16.75
N PRO A 474 0.07 -24.36 -17.36
CA PRO A 474 -0.99 -25.29 -17.76
C PRO A 474 -0.62 -26.18 -18.95
N ASP A 475 0.44 -25.85 -19.69
CA ASP A 475 0.99 -26.67 -20.78
C ASP A 475 2.02 -27.71 -20.29
N GLY A 476 2.22 -27.82 -18.96
CA GLY A 476 3.19 -28.72 -18.35
C GLY A 476 4.62 -28.16 -18.30
N GLN A 477 4.86 -26.96 -18.82
CA GLN A 477 6.18 -26.33 -18.84
C GLN A 477 6.50 -25.53 -17.57
N GLY A 478 7.70 -24.96 -17.53
CA GLY A 478 8.20 -24.13 -16.43
C GLY A 478 8.77 -24.94 -15.27
N ARG A 479 8.86 -24.28 -14.10
CA ARG A 479 9.32 -24.91 -12.86
C ARG A 479 8.34 -26.00 -12.43
N ARG A 480 8.86 -27.09 -11.87
CA ARG A 480 8.04 -28.25 -11.50
C ARG A 480 8.47 -28.88 -10.19
N ALA A 481 7.54 -29.60 -9.58
CA ALA A 481 7.82 -30.56 -8.51
C ALA A 481 7.45 -31.97 -9.00
N THR A 482 8.33 -32.94 -8.75
CA THR A 482 8.09 -34.37 -8.96
C THR A 482 7.94 -35.02 -7.60
N VAL A 483 6.78 -35.60 -7.35
CA VAL A 483 6.42 -36.24 -6.09
C VAL A 483 6.29 -37.73 -6.35
N VAL A 484 7.15 -38.53 -5.70
CA VAL A 484 7.15 -39.99 -5.80
C VAL A 484 6.42 -40.56 -4.58
N LEU A 485 5.38 -41.33 -4.83
CA LEU A 485 4.50 -41.94 -3.85
C LEU A 485 4.82 -43.42 -3.71
N LYS A 486 5.18 -43.87 -2.50
CA LYS A 486 5.44 -45.27 -2.18
C LYS A 486 4.74 -45.68 -0.89
N LYS A 487 4.67 -46.99 -0.64
CA LYS A 487 4.09 -47.55 0.61
C LYS A 487 4.89 -47.18 1.85
N ASP A 488 6.20 -47.04 1.71
CA ASP A 488 7.17 -46.79 2.78
C ASP A 488 7.53 -45.31 2.95
N GLY A 489 7.09 -44.44 2.04
CA GLY A 489 7.31 -43.01 2.16
C GLY A 489 6.97 -42.22 0.89
N ILE A 490 7.10 -40.90 1.02
CA ILE A 490 6.89 -39.94 -0.06
C ILE A 490 8.14 -39.07 -0.15
N SER A 491 8.60 -38.80 -1.37
CA SER A 491 9.68 -37.86 -1.63
C SER A 491 9.26 -36.84 -2.70
N ALA A 492 9.83 -35.64 -2.61
CA ALA A 492 9.57 -34.56 -3.55
C ALA A 492 10.89 -33.95 -4.03
N THR A 493 11.01 -33.72 -5.33
CA THR A 493 12.15 -33.03 -5.96
C THR A 493 11.67 -31.90 -6.87
N GLY A 494 12.43 -30.82 -6.93
CA GLY A 494 12.13 -29.60 -7.67
C GLY A 494 12.90 -29.51 -8.99
N VAL A 495 13.29 -28.29 -9.33
CA VAL A 495 14.13 -28.00 -10.49
C VAL A 495 15.48 -28.70 -10.32
N ASP A 496 16.00 -29.28 -11.42
CA ASP A 496 17.28 -30.00 -11.47
C ASP A 496 17.43 -31.15 -10.46
N GLY A 497 16.31 -31.70 -9.97
CA GLY A 497 16.31 -32.79 -9.00
C GLY A 497 16.61 -32.36 -7.56
N ALA A 498 16.67 -31.05 -7.28
CA ALA A 498 16.90 -30.55 -5.93
C ALA A 498 15.82 -31.07 -4.96
N PRO A 499 16.17 -31.56 -3.76
CA PRO A 499 15.19 -32.05 -2.81
C PRO A 499 14.27 -30.92 -2.35
N LEU A 500 12.97 -31.20 -2.26
CA LEU A 500 11.98 -30.29 -1.68
C LEU A 500 11.62 -30.77 -0.27
N ARG A 501 11.47 -29.82 0.65
CA ARG A 501 10.86 -30.09 1.95
C ARG A 501 9.40 -30.45 1.69
N CYS A 502 8.95 -31.57 2.23
CA CYS A 502 7.54 -31.98 2.21
C CYS A 502 7.20 -32.67 3.52
N GLU A 503 6.03 -32.35 4.07
CA GLU A 503 5.45 -33.09 5.18
C GLU A 503 4.43 -34.07 4.59
N SER A 504 4.43 -35.32 5.04
CA SER A 504 3.58 -36.32 4.41
C SER A 504 3.15 -37.43 5.37
N ARG A 505 2.04 -38.06 5.03
CA ARG A 505 1.52 -39.25 5.71
C ARG A 505 1.05 -40.26 4.68
N VAL A 506 1.48 -41.51 4.85
CA VAL A 506 1.02 -42.65 4.07
C VAL A 506 0.17 -43.53 4.96
N ILE A 507 -0.99 -43.95 4.45
CA ILE A 507 -1.87 -44.94 5.09
C ILE A 507 -2.02 -46.08 4.09
N ALA A 508 -1.27 -47.15 4.32
CA ALA A 508 -1.29 -48.32 3.46
C ALA A 508 -2.44 -49.26 3.85
N ASP A 509 -3.34 -49.52 2.91
CA ASP A 509 -4.24 -50.67 2.92
C ASP A 509 -3.78 -51.65 1.84
N SER A 510 -4.00 -52.94 2.06
CA SER A 510 -3.52 -54.12 1.30
C SER A 510 -3.35 -53.91 -0.22
N MET A 511 -4.28 -53.20 -0.87
CA MET A 511 -4.32 -52.95 -2.32
C MET A 511 -4.33 -51.46 -2.72
N THR A 512 -4.43 -50.52 -1.79
CA THR A 512 -4.60 -49.09 -2.08
C THR A 512 -3.87 -48.27 -1.03
N VAL A 513 -3.02 -47.37 -1.50
CA VAL A 513 -2.20 -46.54 -0.63
C VAL A 513 -2.81 -45.15 -0.62
N ARG A 514 -3.29 -44.72 0.54
CA ARG A 514 -3.74 -43.34 0.74
C ARG A 514 -2.57 -42.47 1.13
N PHE A 515 -2.56 -41.24 0.66
CA PHE A 515 -1.52 -40.26 0.95
C PHE A 515 -2.13 -38.92 1.30
N ARG A 516 -1.41 -38.18 2.16
CA ARG A 516 -1.59 -36.75 2.42
C ARG A 516 -0.22 -36.08 2.39
N ILE A 517 -0.11 -34.95 1.71
CA ILE A 517 1.14 -34.24 1.48
C ILE A 517 0.89 -32.75 1.66
N ARG A 518 1.71 -32.10 2.48
CA ARG A 518 1.89 -30.65 2.49
C ARG A 518 3.21 -30.32 1.83
N LEU A 519 3.15 -29.62 0.71
CA LEU A 519 4.31 -29.19 -0.07
C LEU A 519 4.44 -27.66 0.01
N PRO A 520 5.31 -27.12 0.89
CA PRO A 520 5.55 -25.69 1.00
C PRO A 520 5.97 -25.05 -0.32
N PHE A 521 5.42 -23.89 -0.65
CA PHE A 521 5.78 -23.10 -1.83
C PHE A 521 7.20 -22.52 -1.71
N MET A 522 7.76 -22.15 -2.86
CA MET A 522 9.11 -21.58 -2.94
C MET A 522 9.26 -20.25 -2.18
N VAL A 523 8.15 -19.56 -1.92
CA VAL A 523 8.14 -18.33 -1.11
C VAL A 523 8.68 -18.56 0.32
N ASP A 524 8.58 -19.79 0.83
CA ASP A 524 9.19 -20.18 2.09
C ASP A 524 10.73 -20.09 2.03
N LYS A 525 11.31 -19.42 3.02
CA LYS A 525 12.76 -19.17 3.10
C LYS A 525 13.61 -20.43 3.02
N ASN A 526 13.12 -21.55 3.51
CA ASN A 526 13.86 -22.81 3.60
C ASN A 526 13.47 -23.82 2.50
N GLN A 527 12.55 -23.46 1.60
CA GLN A 527 12.16 -24.34 0.51
C GLN A 527 13.10 -24.21 -0.70
N GLY A 528 13.34 -25.34 -1.36
CA GLY A 528 14.11 -25.43 -2.60
C GLY A 528 13.37 -24.82 -3.81
N PRO A 529 14.04 -24.67 -4.96
CA PRO A 529 13.47 -24.02 -6.14
C PRO A 529 12.37 -24.87 -6.77
N TRP A 530 11.15 -24.34 -6.75
CA TRP A 530 10.02 -24.78 -7.57
C TRP A 530 9.13 -23.57 -7.89
N TRP A 531 7.81 -23.62 -7.67
CA TRP A 531 6.91 -22.47 -7.92
C TRP A 531 6.14 -22.06 -6.67
N THR A 532 5.52 -20.87 -6.73
CA THR A 532 4.65 -20.33 -5.68
C THR A 532 3.23 -20.18 -6.22
N GLY A 533 2.26 -20.68 -5.47
CA GLY A 533 0.83 -20.46 -5.73
C GLY A 533 0.45 -19.01 -5.75
N ILE A 534 -0.12 -18.54 -6.86
CA ILE A 534 -0.69 -17.18 -6.95
C ILE A 534 -2.20 -17.21 -7.14
N GLU A 535 -2.86 -16.19 -6.58
CA GLU A 535 -4.26 -15.89 -6.89
C GLU A 535 -4.46 -15.78 -8.39
N HIS A 536 -5.52 -16.43 -8.89
CA HIS A 536 -5.84 -16.47 -10.32
C HIS A 536 -4.77 -17.14 -11.22
N GLY A 537 -3.86 -17.92 -10.63
CA GLY A 537 -2.85 -18.72 -11.32
C GLY A 537 -3.40 -20.01 -11.94
N ARG A 538 -2.74 -20.47 -13.01
CA ARG A 538 -3.11 -21.70 -13.76
C ARG A 538 -1.92 -22.65 -13.86
N TYR A 539 -2.16 -23.91 -13.57
CA TYR A 539 -1.13 -24.92 -13.37
C TYR A 539 -1.58 -26.26 -13.92
N SER A 540 -0.68 -27.24 -13.95
CA SER A 540 -1.01 -28.61 -14.34
C SER A 540 -0.48 -29.65 -13.36
N ILE A 541 -1.23 -30.74 -13.22
CA ILE A 541 -0.84 -31.94 -12.49
C ILE A 541 -0.92 -33.14 -13.43
N ARG A 542 0.07 -34.04 -13.38
CA ARG A 542 0.17 -35.22 -14.24
C ARG A 542 0.55 -36.47 -13.45
N SER A 543 -0.01 -37.60 -13.84
CA SER A 543 0.36 -38.95 -13.37
C SER A 543 0.40 -39.89 -14.58
N GLY A 544 1.57 -40.42 -14.92
CA GLY A 544 1.77 -41.12 -16.21
C GLY A 544 1.46 -40.20 -17.40
N ASP A 545 0.58 -40.65 -18.29
CA ASP A 545 0.13 -39.89 -19.46
C ASP A 545 -1.12 -39.03 -19.19
N ALA A 546 -1.77 -39.20 -18.03
CA ALA A 546 -2.96 -38.46 -17.69
C ALA A 546 -2.61 -37.12 -17.02
N SER A 547 -3.15 -36.02 -17.55
CA SER A 547 -2.94 -34.68 -17.00
C SER A 547 -4.26 -33.95 -16.73
N ARG A 548 -4.21 -32.98 -15.82
CA ARG A 548 -5.33 -32.08 -15.51
C ARG A 548 -4.79 -30.70 -15.19
N ASN A 549 -5.42 -29.69 -15.76
CA ASN A 549 -5.17 -28.30 -15.39
C ASN A 549 -5.97 -27.93 -14.15
N PHE A 550 -5.39 -27.08 -13.31
CA PHE A 550 -6.05 -26.53 -12.14
C PHE A 550 -5.82 -25.03 -12.01
N TYR A 551 -6.79 -24.38 -11.37
CA TYR A 551 -6.89 -22.94 -11.19
C TYR A 551 -6.87 -22.62 -9.70
N LEU A 552 -5.88 -21.83 -9.24
CA LEU A 552 -5.79 -21.40 -7.85
C LEU A 552 -6.56 -20.10 -7.63
N LEU A 553 -7.46 -20.09 -6.64
CA LEU A 553 -8.30 -18.93 -6.35
C LEU A 553 -8.91 -18.98 -4.94
N SER A 554 -8.73 -17.92 -4.14
CA SER A 554 -9.50 -17.71 -2.91
C SER A 554 -11.01 -17.61 -3.20
N SER A 555 -11.89 -18.01 -2.29
CA SER A 555 -13.31 -17.62 -2.42
C SER A 555 -13.46 -16.11 -2.27
N GLU A 556 -14.47 -15.51 -2.91
CA GLU A 556 -14.77 -14.07 -2.69
C GLU A 556 -15.00 -13.77 -1.20
N GLU A 557 -15.62 -14.69 -0.46
CA GLU A 557 -15.80 -14.57 0.99
C GLU A 557 -14.47 -14.48 1.75
N ARG A 558 -13.48 -15.31 1.40
CA ARG A 558 -12.14 -15.25 1.97
C ARG A 558 -11.46 -13.93 1.65
N VAL A 559 -11.59 -13.44 0.42
CA VAL A 559 -11.06 -12.13 0.00
C VAL A 559 -11.70 -11.02 0.84
N ARG A 560 -13.03 -10.98 0.93
CA ARG A 560 -13.77 -10.00 1.75
C ARG A 560 -13.32 -10.02 3.20
N ARG A 561 -13.23 -11.21 3.80
CA ARG A 561 -12.77 -11.36 5.18
C ARG A 561 -11.35 -10.86 5.36
N GLY A 562 -10.43 -11.18 4.45
CA GLY A 562 -9.06 -10.66 4.50
C GLY A 562 -9.00 -9.14 4.43
N LEU A 563 -9.74 -8.52 3.49
CA LEU A 563 -9.82 -7.06 3.35
C LEU A 563 -10.47 -6.41 4.59
N LEU A 564 -11.51 -7.02 5.14
CA LEU A 564 -12.21 -6.52 6.33
C LEU A 564 -11.34 -6.61 7.57
N THR A 565 -10.58 -7.70 7.74
CA THR A 565 -9.60 -7.86 8.82
C THR A 565 -8.56 -6.76 8.76
N GLU A 566 -7.98 -6.49 7.59
CA GLU A 566 -7.00 -5.41 7.40
C GLU A 566 -7.58 -4.03 7.76
N LEU A 567 -8.77 -3.70 7.25
CA LEU A 567 -9.42 -2.42 7.52
C LEU A 567 -9.84 -2.26 8.98
N THR A 568 -10.66 -3.18 9.49
CA THR A 568 -11.29 -3.02 10.81
C THR A 568 -10.34 -3.37 11.96
N GLY A 569 -9.55 -4.43 11.79
CA GLY A 569 -8.47 -4.78 12.72
C GLY A 569 -7.38 -3.71 12.73
N GLY A 570 -7.08 -3.11 11.57
CA GLY A 570 -6.16 -1.99 11.44
C GLY A 570 -6.63 -0.73 12.17
N LEU A 571 -7.88 -0.33 11.98
CA LEU A 571 -8.44 0.85 12.67
C LEU A 571 -8.39 0.69 14.18
N ARG A 572 -8.71 -0.50 14.69
CA ARG A 572 -8.61 -0.80 16.12
C ARG A 572 -7.15 -0.77 16.60
N THR A 573 -6.26 -1.46 15.89
CA THR A 573 -4.83 -1.48 16.19
C THR A 573 -4.27 -0.06 16.34
N TRP A 574 -4.55 0.82 15.39
CA TRP A 574 -4.03 2.19 15.42
C TRP A 574 -4.73 3.09 16.45
N ARG A 575 -6.01 2.88 16.73
CA ARG A 575 -6.69 3.56 17.84
C ARG A 575 -6.04 3.21 19.18
N ASP A 576 -5.71 1.93 19.38
CA ASP A 576 -5.12 1.47 20.62
C ASP A 576 -3.67 1.96 20.76
N VAL A 577 -2.91 2.02 19.64
CA VAL A 577 -1.60 2.69 19.59
C VAL A 577 -1.72 4.17 19.92
N PHE A 578 -2.67 4.90 19.31
CA PHE A 578 -2.89 6.32 19.56
C PHE A 578 -3.24 6.59 21.02
N ARG A 579 -4.14 5.81 21.61
CA ARG A 579 -4.52 5.93 23.03
C ARG A 579 -3.38 5.62 23.98
N ALA A 580 -2.56 4.62 23.66
CA ALA A 580 -1.44 4.23 24.50
C ALA A 580 -0.29 5.24 24.46
N ARG A 581 -0.04 5.87 23.30
CA ARG A 581 1.12 6.76 23.08
C ARG A 581 0.78 8.24 23.12
N GLY A 582 -0.49 8.60 22.92
CA GLY A 582 -0.95 9.97 22.70
C GLY A 582 -0.74 10.48 21.27
N PHE A 583 -0.16 9.68 20.37
CA PHE A 583 0.11 10.02 18.97
C PHE A 583 0.30 8.76 18.12
N ILE A 584 0.26 8.92 16.80
CA ILE A 584 0.60 7.89 15.81
C ILE A 584 2.10 7.97 15.52
N PRO A 585 2.93 7.01 15.98
CA PRO A 585 4.35 7.02 15.69
C PRO A 585 4.64 6.63 14.24
N THR A 586 5.64 7.27 13.64
CA THR A 586 6.09 6.95 12.28
C THR A 586 6.63 5.52 12.21
N GLY A 587 7.44 5.12 13.20
CA GLY A 587 7.96 3.76 13.33
C GLY A 587 7.97 3.26 14.78
N ILE A 588 7.70 1.98 14.98
CA ILE A 588 7.73 1.27 16.26
C ILE A 588 8.79 0.18 16.16
N ASN A 589 9.74 0.15 17.10
CA ASN A 589 10.91 -0.73 17.08
C ASN A 589 11.73 -0.58 15.79
N ALA A 590 11.67 0.59 15.15
CA ALA A 590 12.36 0.89 13.92
C ALA A 590 13.74 1.45 14.19
N ASN A 591 14.65 1.26 13.23
CA ASN A 591 15.91 1.97 13.23
C ASN A 591 15.64 3.49 13.25
N PRO A 592 16.49 4.28 13.93
CA PRO A 592 16.40 5.74 13.88
C PRO A 592 16.36 6.25 12.43
N VAL A 593 15.50 7.23 12.15
CA VAL A 593 15.59 8.01 10.91
C VAL A 593 16.58 9.14 11.15
N GLY A 594 17.81 8.92 10.70
CA GLY A 594 18.94 9.77 11.02
C GLY A 594 19.29 9.80 12.51
N THR A 595 19.30 10.97 13.13
CA THR A 595 19.59 11.11 14.58
C THR A 595 18.35 10.99 15.46
N VAL A 596 17.15 10.86 14.87
CA VAL A 596 15.89 10.83 15.61
C VAL A 596 15.33 9.42 15.66
N ARG A 597 14.85 9.01 16.83
CA ARG A 597 14.10 7.76 16.96
C ARG A 597 12.75 7.92 16.28
N SER A 598 12.47 7.08 15.29
CA SER A 598 11.20 7.04 14.53
C SER A 598 9.98 6.87 15.44
N GLU A 599 10.18 6.34 16.64
CA GLU A 599 9.17 6.14 17.66
C GLU A 599 8.70 7.42 18.34
N ASN A 600 9.50 8.48 18.26
CA ASN A 600 9.18 9.80 18.80
C ASN A 600 8.58 10.74 17.75
N LEU A 601 8.73 10.39 16.47
CA LEU A 601 8.18 11.14 15.36
C LEU A 601 6.71 10.74 15.20
N SER A 602 5.84 11.73 15.24
CA SER A 602 4.46 11.65 14.79
C SER A 602 4.41 12.09 13.34
N ASP A 603 3.81 11.35 12.42
CA ASP A 603 3.75 11.72 10.99
C ASP A 603 2.34 12.06 10.51
N THR A 604 2.18 13.18 9.79
CA THR A 604 0.87 13.63 9.28
C THR A 604 0.25 12.64 8.29
N GLY A 605 1.07 11.94 7.50
CA GLY A 605 0.61 10.94 6.54
C GLY A 605 -0.18 9.81 7.21
N GLY A 606 0.28 9.30 8.35
CA GLY A 606 -0.40 8.27 9.13
C GLY A 606 -1.79 8.71 9.57
N TYR A 607 -1.94 9.95 10.05
CA TYR A 607 -3.26 10.50 10.40
C TYR A 607 -4.16 10.64 9.16
N ALA A 608 -3.62 11.14 8.05
CA ALA A 608 -4.36 11.29 6.80
C ALA A 608 -4.98 9.95 6.37
N HIS A 609 -4.15 8.91 6.28
CA HIS A 609 -4.61 7.59 5.83
C HIS A 609 -5.52 6.90 6.86
N LEU A 610 -5.35 7.12 8.16
CA LEU A 610 -6.27 6.60 9.17
C LEU A 610 -7.64 7.28 9.12
N ILE A 611 -7.68 8.60 8.92
CA ILE A 611 -8.94 9.34 8.69
C ILE A 611 -9.62 8.84 7.41
N ALA A 612 -8.86 8.69 6.33
CA ALA A 612 -9.38 8.17 5.06
C ALA A 612 -9.88 6.73 5.22
N ALA A 613 -9.16 5.84 5.91
CA ALA A 613 -9.58 4.47 6.15
C ALA A 613 -10.87 4.42 7.00
N GLY A 614 -10.97 5.27 8.02
CA GLY A 614 -12.20 5.45 8.79
C GLY A 614 -13.37 5.88 7.90
N ALA A 615 -13.16 6.84 7.00
CA ALA A 615 -14.16 7.27 6.03
C ALA A 615 -14.57 6.12 5.09
N GLN A 616 -13.63 5.33 4.56
CA GLN A 616 -13.94 4.19 3.69
C GLN A 616 -14.70 3.08 4.43
N TYR A 617 -14.42 2.87 5.72
CA TYR A 617 -15.17 1.94 6.55
C TYR A 617 -16.62 2.40 6.77
N LEU A 618 -16.82 3.69 7.06
CA LEU A 618 -18.17 4.26 7.22
C LEU A 618 -18.98 4.17 5.91
N LEU A 619 -18.38 4.49 4.77
CA LEU A 619 -19.02 4.33 3.46
C LEU A 619 -19.40 2.87 3.19
N TYR A 620 -18.52 1.92 3.54
CA TYR A 620 -18.81 0.49 3.42
C TYR A 620 -20.00 0.06 4.29
N LEU A 621 -20.05 0.50 5.56
CA LEU A 621 -21.19 0.23 6.45
C LEU A 621 -22.51 0.80 5.93
N ASP A 622 -22.45 1.95 5.25
CA ASP A 622 -23.62 2.62 4.67
C ASP A 622 -23.96 2.11 3.25
N HIS A 623 -23.28 1.07 2.74
CA HIS A 623 -23.39 0.55 1.38
C HIS A 623 -23.21 1.63 0.29
N GLN A 624 -22.39 2.64 0.58
CA GLN A 624 -22.04 3.72 -0.34
C GLN A 624 -20.77 3.38 -1.13
N ARG A 625 -20.56 4.15 -2.21
CA ARG A 625 -19.47 3.95 -3.17
C ARG A 625 -18.64 5.23 -3.23
N ASP A 626 -17.41 5.19 -2.74
CA ASP A 626 -16.53 6.37 -2.69
C ASP A 626 -16.31 6.98 -4.09
N TRP A 627 -16.17 6.14 -5.12
CA TRP A 627 -15.93 6.60 -6.49
C TRP A 627 -17.10 7.36 -7.10
N ARG A 628 -18.32 7.23 -6.56
CA ARG A 628 -19.49 8.04 -6.98
C ARG A 628 -19.36 9.49 -6.52
N GLN A 629 -18.56 9.75 -5.49
CA GLN A 629 -18.28 11.07 -4.93
C GLN A 629 -19.54 11.87 -4.58
N THR A 630 -20.59 11.20 -4.12
CA THR A 630 -21.84 11.86 -3.71
C THR A 630 -21.65 12.62 -2.40
N LEU A 631 -22.34 13.75 -2.26
CA LEU A 631 -22.43 14.45 -0.99
C LEU A 631 -23.39 13.71 -0.04
N PRO A 632 -23.19 13.84 1.30
CA PRO A 632 -24.17 13.40 2.29
C PRO A 632 -25.55 13.98 1.97
N LYS A 633 -26.61 13.18 2.19
CA LYS A 633 -28.00 13.61 1.99
C LYS A 633 -28.46 14.59 3.06
#